data_AF-A5FBM7-F1
#
_entry.id   AF-A5FBM7-F1
#
_cell.length_a   1.000
_cell.length_b   1.000
_cell.length_c   1.000
_cell.angle_alpha   90.00
_cell.angle_beta   90.00
_cell.angle_gamma   90.00
#
_symmetry.space_group_name_H-M   'P 1'
#
loop_
_entity.id
_entity.type
_entity.pdbx_description
1 polymer ?
#
loop_
_entity_poly.entity_id
_entity_poly.type
_entity_poly.pdbx_seq_one_letter_code
_entity_poly.pdbx_strand_id
1 'polypeptide(L)'
;MQRMQPRDYYDIWYLVEVEGMEVEYFTNEFRNKCISKQQNPDDFHKKLEQKLPQYKARWQKSMSDQIKDLPDFEQVEREVSRKIKNFMV
;
A
#
# COMPACT_ATOMS: atom_id res chain seq x y z
N MET A 1 -2.02 3.85 10.57
CA MET A 1 -0.90 3.86 9.63
C MET A 1 -0.14 5.18 9.76
N GLN A 2 0.56 5.40 10.88
CA GLN A 2 1.12 6.72 11.20
C GLN A 2 2.35 7.13 10.35
N ARG A 3 3.03 6.20 9.67
CA ARG A 3 4.29 6.49 8.93
C ARG A 3 4.42 5.86 7.54
N MET A 4 3.33 5.53 6.85
CA MET A 4 3.48 4.96 5.50
C MET A 4 4.21 5.93 4.56
N GLN A 5 5.33 5.48 4.02
CA GLN A 5 6.23 6.13 3.05
C GLN A 5 5.98 5.56 1.64
N PRO A 6 6.52 6.19 0.58
CA PRO A 6 6.50 5.62 -0.77
C PRO A 6 7.01 4.17 -0.83
N ARG A 7 8.03 3.83 -0.03
CA ARG A 7 8.57 2.46 0.04
C ARG A 7 7.56 1.44 0.55
N ASP A 8 6.78 1.77 1.58
CA ASP A 8 5.74 0.86 2.07
C ASP A 8 4.71 0.57 0.98
N TYR A 9 4.44 1.54 0.10
CA TYR A 9 3.52 1.37 -1.03
C TYR A 9 4.12 0.48 -2.14
N TYR A 10 5.41 0.63 -2.42
CA TYR A 10 6.15 -0.30 -3.29
C TYR A 10 6.13 -1.72 -2.73
N ASP A 11 6.41 -1.89 -1.44
CA ASP A 11 6.45 -3.20 -0.79
C ASP A 11 5.08 -3.88 -0.88
N ILE A 12 3.97 -3.15 -0.67
CA ILE A 12 2.61 -3.68 -0.87
C ILE A 12 2.44 -4.19 -2.30
N TRP A 13 2.76 -3.37 -3.31
CA TRP A 13 2.64 -3.75 -4.72
C TRP A 13 3.46 -4.98 -5.05
N TYR A 14 4.72 -5.00 -4.62
CA TYR A 14 5.61 -6.12 -4.88
C TYR A 14 5.06 -7.42 -4.28
N LEU A 15 4.63 -7.38 -3.03
CA LEU A 15 4.09 -8.56 -2.35
C LEU A 15 2.80 -9.08 -3.01
N VAL A 16 1.86 -8.21 -3.41
CA VAL A 16 0.55 -8.65 -3.92
C VAL A 16 0.49 -8.90 -5.43
N GLU A 17 1.32 -8.19 -6.21
CA GLU A 17 1.34 -8.29 -7.67
C GLU A 17 2.51 -9.14 -8.17
N VAL A 18 3.71 -8.99 -7.61
CA VAL A 18 4.91 -9.74 -8.07
C VAL A 18 5.03 -11.09 -7.37
N GLU A 19 4.93 -11.13 -6.04
CA GLU A 19 4.98 -12.37 -5.25
C GLU A 19 3.63 -13.09 -5.19
N GLY A 20 2.55 -12.46 -5.66
CA GLY A 20 1.23 -13.07 -5.76
C GLY A 20 0.58 -13.36 -4.41
N MET A 21 0.89 -12.60 -3.36
CA MET A 21 0.25 -12.75 -2.06
C MET A 21 -1.22 -12.30 -2.12
N GLU A 22 -2.11 -13.17 -1.67
CA GLU A 22 -3.55 -12.86 -1.59
C GLU A 22 -3.86 -12.08 -0.32
N VAL A 23 -4.50 -10.92 -0.48
CA VAL A 23 -4.70 -9.92 0.58
C VAL A 23 -5.68 -10.40 1.64
N GLU A 24 -6.58 -11.31 1.27
CA GLU A 24 -7.60 -11.92 2.11
C GLU A 24 -6.96 -12.63 3.32
N TYR A 25 -5.79 -13.26 3.12
CA TYR A 25 -5.08 -13.98 4.18
C TYR A 25 -4.54 -13.07 5.29
N PHE A 26 -4.45 -11.76 5.07
CA PHE A 26 -3.92 -10.81 6.05
C PHE A 26 -5.00 -9.96 6.72
N THR A 27 -6.27 -10.18 6.37
CA THR A 27 -7.39 -9.34 6.83
C THR A 27 -7.51 -9.31 8.35
N ASN A 28 -7.40 -10.49 9.00
CA ASN A 28 -7.56 -10.60 10.45
C ASN A 28 -6.37 -9.98 11.19
N GLU A 29 -5.16 -10.25 10.73
CA GLU A 29 -3.90 -9.74 11.26
C GLU A 29 -3.86 -8.21 11.12
N PHE A 30 -4.29 -7.69 9.97
CA PHE A 30 -4.40 -6.26 9.74
C PHE A 30 -5.41 -5.61 10.69
N ARG A 31 -6.62 -6.19 10.83
CA ARG A 31 -7.64 -5.70 11.79
C ARG A 31 -7.09 -5.66 13.21
N ASN A 32 -6.50 -6.76 13.68
CA ASN A 32 -5.92 -6.85 15.03
C ASN A 32 -4.79 -5.84 15.25
N LYS A 33 -3.94 -5.63 14.24
CA LYS A 33 -2.86 -4.62 14.27
C LYS A 33 -3.39 -3.19 14.28
N CYS A 34 -4.50 -2.91 13.62
CA CYS A 34 -5.18 -1.61 13.68
C CYS A 34 -5.80 -1.37 15.06
N ILE A 35 -6.54 -2.34 15.59
CA ILE A 35 -7.20 -2.27 16.90
C ILE A 35 -6.18 -2.07 18.04
N SER A 36 -5.10 -2.85 18.06
CA SER A 36 -4.01 -2.70 19.04
C SER A 36 -3.33 -1.33 19.00
N LYS A 37 -3.42 -0.63 17.85
CA LYS A 37 -2.91 0.74 17.66
C LYS A 37 -3.99 1.80 17.79
N GLN A 38 -5.18 1.45 18.30
CA GLN A 38 -6.33 2.35 18.47
C GLN A 38 -6.73 3.04 17.15
N GLN A 39 -6.64 2.32 16.04
CA GLN A 39 -7.00 2.80 14.71
C GLN A 39 -8.20 2.03 14.21
N ASN A 40 -9.16 2.74 13.60
CA ASN A 40 -10.24 2.10 12.89
C ASN A 40 -9.69 1.39 11.62
N PRO A 41 -9.79 0.05 11.52
CA PRO A 41 -9.38 -0.68 10.33
C PRO A 41 -10.16 -0.29 9.06
N ASP A 42 -11.42 0.08 9.20
CA ASP A 42 -12.31 0.37 8.05
C ASP A 42 -11.96 1.69 7.35
N ASP A 43 -11.13 2.54 7.99
CA ASP A 43 -10.60 3.76 7.39
C ASP A 43 -9.47 3.49 6.38
N PHE A 44 -9.07 2.22 6.15
CA PHE A 44 -7.87 1.89 5.37
C PHE A 44 -7.86 2.55 3.99
N HIS A 45 -8.90 2.31 3.18
CA HIS A 45 -9.00 2.84 1.82
C HIS A 45 -8.94 4.37 1.78
N LYS A 46 -9.74 5.02 2.64
CA LYS A 46 -9.76 6.48 2.77
C LYS A 46 -8.38 7.04 3.12
N LYS A 47 -7.68 6.42 4.09
CA LYS A 47 -6.36 6.88 4.52
C LYS A 47 -5.29 6.62 3.45
N LEU A 48 -5.40 5.54 2.69
CA LEU A 48 -4.51 5.26 1.58
C LEU A 48 -4.69 6.30 0.47
N GLU A 49 -5.92 6.56 0.05
CA GLU A 49 -6.26 7.56 -0.97
C GLU A 49 -5.71 8.95 -0.62
N GLN A 50 -5.86 9.38 0.64
CA GLN A 50 -5.29 10.65 1.12
C GLN A 50 -3.76 10.73 1.03
N LYS A 51 -3.06 9.59 0.93
CA LYS A 51 -1.60 9.53 0.86
C LYS A 51 -1.07 9.37 -0.57
N LEU A 52 -1.85 8.86 -1.51
CA LEU A 52 -1.43 8.64 -2.90
C LEU A 52 -0.81 9.89 -3.55
N PRO A 53 -1.37 11.12 -3.41
CA PRO A 53 -0.75 12.30 -3.99
C PRO A 53 0.65 12.58 -3.45
N GLN A 54 0.86 12.33 -2.15
CA GLN A 54 2.18 12.48 -1.51
C GLN A 54 3.16 11.42 -1.99
N TYR A 55 2.71 10.18 -2.21
CA TYR A 55 3.55 9.12 -2.72
C TYR A 55 3.97 9.38 -4.15
N LYS A 56 3.01 9.75 -5.01
CA LYS A 56 3.26 10.15 -6.40
C LYS A 56 4.32 11.25 -6.50
N ALA A 57 4.14 12.33 -5.75
CA ALA A 57 5.08 13.47 -5.76
C ALA A 57 6.50 13.10 -5.31
N ARG A 58 6.65 12.05 -4.50
CA ARG A 58 7.94 11.62 -3.93
C ARG A 58 8.52 10.37 -4.59
N TRP A 59 7.76 9.71 -5.45
CA TRP A 59 8.03 8.35 -5.93
C TRP A 59 9.43 8.24 -6.52
N GLN A 60 9.66 8.92 -7.65
CA GLN A 60 10.95 8.89 -8.34
C GLN A 60 12.10 9.31 -7.42
N LYS A 61 12.01 10.53 -6.85
CA LYS A 61 13.10 11.09 -6.03
C LYS A 61 13.46 10.25 -4.80
N SER A 62 12.50 9.56 -4.19
CA SER A 62 12.74 8.81 -2.95
C SER A 62 13.08 7.34 -3.20
N MET A 63 12.72 6.79 -4.36
CA MET A 63 12.78 5.35 -4.63
C MET A 63 13.82 4.97 -5.69
N SER A 64 14.19 5.84 -6.62
CA SER A 64 15.10 5.51 -7.74
C SER A 64 16.45 4.99 -7.27
N ASP A 65 16.97 5.52 -6.16
CA ASP A 65 18.27 5.11 -5.62
C ASP A 65 18.19 3.80 -4.82
N GLN A 66 16.98 3.37 -4.46
CA GLN A 66 16.73 2.16 -3.67
C GLN A 66 16.28 0.97 -4.53
N ILE A 67 15.61 1.23 -5.65
CA ILE A 67 15.00 0.22 -6.52
C ILE A 67 15.52 0.43 -7.93
N LYS A 68 16.31 -0.54 -8.42
CA LYS A 68 17.00 -0.46 -9.71
C LYS A 68 16.05 -0.29 -10.89
N ASP A 69 14.98 -1.06 -10.93
CA ASP A 69 13.99 -1.09 -12.01
C ASP A 69 12.64 -0.61 -11.45
N LEU A 70 12.62 0.62 -10.93
CA LEU A 70 11.44 1.22 -10.30
C LEU A 70 10.30 1.40 -11.33
N PRO A 71 9.14 0.75 -11.16
CA PRO A 71 7.99 0.96 -12.03
C PRO A 71 7.39 2.36 -11.91
N ASP A 72 6.65 2.78 -12.94
CA ASP A 72 5.88 4.02 -12.91
C ASP A 72 4.83 3.99 -11.80
N PHE A 73 4.64 5.13 -11.12
CA PHE A 73 3.71 5.22 -10.00
C PHE A 73 2.28 4.85 -10.41
N GLU A 74 1.84 5.32 -11.58
CA GLU A 74 0.51 5.05 -12.13
C GLU A 74 0.28 3.57 -12.41
N GLN A 75 1.33 2.83 -12.80
CA GLN A 75 1.25 1.38 -12.97
C GLN A 75 0.99 0.72 -11.60
N VAL A 76 1.83 1.04 -10.61
CA VAL A 76 1.75 0.53 -9.25
C VAL A 76 0.38 0.83 -8.63
N GLU A 77 -0.09 2.07 -8.79
CA GLU A 77 -1.36 2.53 -8.24
C GLU A 77 -2.54 1.73 -8.79
N ARG A 78 -2.59 1.53 -10.10
CA ARG A 78 -3.63 0.75 -10.76
C ARG A 78 -3.63 -0.72 -10.32
N GLU A 79 -2.45 -1.33 -10.24
CA GLU A 79 -2.28 -2.75 -9.90
C GLU A 79 -2.64 -3.02 -8.43
N VAL A 80 -2.14 -2.20 -7.50
CA VAL A 80 -2.53 -2.28 -6.09
C VAL A 80 -4.03 -2.08 -5.94
N SER A 81 -4.60 -1.02 -6.53
CA SER A 81 -6.04 -0.71 -6.41
C SER A 81 -6.93 -1.87 -6.84
N ARG A 82 -6.53 -2.60 -7.89
CA ARG A 82 -7.24 -3.81 -8.35
C ARG A 82 -7.18 -4.92 -7.30
N LYS A 83 -5.99 -5.18 -6.73
CA LYS A 83 -5.76 -6.26 -5.76
C LYS A 83 -6.44 -6.00 -4.41
N ILE A 84 -6.48 -4.75 -3.96
CA ILE A 84 -7.05 -4.41 -2.65
C ILE A 84 -8.52 -3.99 -2.72
N LYS A 85 -9.17 -4.02 -3.88
CA LYS A 85 -10.53 -3.47 -4.08
C LYS A 85 -11.55 -3.93 -3.03
N ASN A 86 -11.50 -5.22 -2.68
CA ASN A 86 -12.40 -5.84 -1.69
C ASN A 86 -11.71 -6.08 -0.34
N PHE A 87 -10.45 -5.68 -0.19
CA PHE A 87 -9.74 -5.80 1.07
C PHE A 87 -10.47 -4.94 2.12
N MET A 88 -10.86 -5.53 3.24
CA MET A 88 -11.56 -4.84 4.34
C MET A 88 -12.98 -4.35 4.03
N VAL A 89 -13.58 -4.78 2.92
CA VAL A 89 -15.00 -4.56 2.58
C VAL A 89 -15.88 -5.61 3.27
#